data_AF-A0AA43BQA3-F1
#
_entry.id   AF-A0AA43BQA3-F1
#
_cell.length_a   1.000
_cell.length_b   1.000
_cell.length_c   1.000
_cell.angle_alpha   90.00
_cell.angle_beta   90.00
_cell.angle_gamma   90.00
#
_symmetry.space_group_name_H-M   'P 1'
#
loop_
_entity.id
_entity.type
_entity.pdbx_description
1 polymer ?
#
loop_
_entity_poly.entity_id
_entity_poly.type
_entity_poly.pdbx_seq_one_letter_code
_entity_poly.pdbx_strand_id
1 'polypeptide(L)'
;MARRGNRRIGFVLGAPAVVFLATVAFIPGAASAPSQPDLIINPDVIDPYVSIEEFSDSHCAVAEGCALPGVRTLLRFTTESRNIGNADLVMGDPVGNPLFHFHECHGHYHFEEFADYRLVGPNGIVATGNKASFCLQDTYRFGSGRGKARFTCSDQGIQAGWADVYGPHLDCQYVDVTDVPPGNYVLEIEVNPSGLLVESDYSNNVASVAVVIPEQVPPPNDNCSNAIAVSDGATSFSNVFATTDGPSEPLSCTFFGDSGVESDVWYRYTASCTGTVTASLCGSSYDTKLALYPGTSCPSQSGSVLACNDDSCDLQSEIKVQANAGDTFLVRIGGFGGAQGNGTLDVSCKAKKGKGRGGPPR
;
A
#
# COMPACT_ATOMS: atom_id res chain seq x y z
N MET A 1 40.31 70.25 -25.03
CA MET A 1 40.51 71.67 -25.41
C MET A 1 39.45 71.99 -26.45
N ALA A 2 38.57 72.98 -26.39
CA ALA A 2 38.53 74.24 -25.68
C ALA A 2 37.08 74.63 -25.29
N ARG A 3 36.97 75.54 -24.32
CA ARG A 3 35.74 76.09 -23.73
C ARG A 3 35.22 77.33 -24.50
N ARG A 4 33.97 77.69 -24.15
CA ARG A 4 33.27 79.00 -24.20
C ARG A 4 32.35 79.18 -25.42
N GLY A 5 31.15 79.74 -25.30
CA GLY A 5 30.66 80.64 -24.25
C GLY A 5 29.16 80.89 -24.24
N ASN A 6 28.78 81.58 -23.18
CA ASN A 6 27.46 81.91 -22.66
C ASN A 6 26.80 83.04 -23.48
N ARG A 7 25.50 82.96 -23.77
CA ARG A 7 24.65 84.15 -24.01
C ARG A 7 23.29 83.98 -23.34
N ARG A 8 23.04 84.87 -22.36
CA ARG A 8 21.75 85.14 -21.72
C ARG A 8 20.90 86.03 -22.63
N ILE A 9 19.64 85.66 -22.82
CA ILE A 9 18.51 86.52 -23.23
C ILE A 9 17.31 85.86 -22.52
N GLY A 10 16.67 86.44 -21.50
CA GLY A 10 15.89 87.67 -21.48
C GLY A 10 14.46 87.26 -21.10
N PHE A 11 14.13 87.30 -19.80
CA PHE A 11 12.81 86.99 -19.26
C PHE A 11 11.83 88.13 -19.58
N VAL A 12 10.68 87.81 -20.18
CA VAL A 12 9.47 88.64 -20.13
C VAL A 12 8.41 87.81 -19.39
N LEU A 13 8.02 88.30 -18.21
CA LEU A 13 7.01 87.71 -17.34
C LEU A 13 5.61 87.93 -17.94
N GLY A 14 4.99 86.85 -18.44
CA GLY A 14 3.54 86.78 -18.63
C GLY A 14 2.90 86.12 -17.42
N ALA A 15 1.88 86.76 -16.85
CA ALA A 15 1.12 86.26 -15.69
C ALA A 15 0.49 84.88 -15.98
N PRO A 16 0.49 83.92 -15.05
CA PRO A 16 -0.17 82.65 -15.27
C PRO A 16 -1.67 82.81 -15.05
N ALA A 17 -2.46 82.35 -16.03
CA ALA A 17 -3.88 82.09 -15.85
C ALA A 17 -4.06 80.99 -14.80
N VAL A 18 -4.87 81.26 -13.78
CA VAL A 18 -5.26 80.28 -12.77
C VAL A 18 -6.25 79.30 -13.43
N VAL A 19 -5.75 78.14 -13.84
CA VAL A 19 -6.59 76.99 -14.21
C VAL A 19 -6.89 76.23 -12.92
N PHE A 20 -8.14 76.25 -12.49
CA PHE A 20 -8.63 75.30 -11.48
C PHE A 20 -8.64 73.90 -12.11
N LEU A 21 -7.56 73.13 -11.93
CA LEU A 21 -7.62 71.69 -12.07
C LEU A 21 -8.38 71.14 -10.86
N ALA A 22 -9.61 70.70 -11.08
CA ALA A 22 -10.27 69.79 -10.16
C ALA A 22 -9.44 68.49 -10.15
N THR A 23 -8.61 68.31 -9.13
CA THR A 23 -8.02 67.00 -8.82
C THR A 23 -9.15 66.09 -8.36
N VAL A 24 -9.66 65.26 -9.27
CA VAL A 24 -10.39 64.06 -8.88
C VAL A 24 -9.36 63.15 -8.23
N ALA A 25 -9.38 63.09 -6.89
CA ALA A 25 -8.63 62.10 -6.15
C ALA A 25 -9.16 60.72 -6.54
N PHE A 26 -8.40 59.98 -7.34
CA PHE A 26 -8.60 58.54 -7.47
C PHE A 26 -8.26 57.94 -6.11
N ILE A 27 -9.27 57.64 -5.31
CA ILE A 27 -9.12 56.71 -4.20
C ILE A 27 -8.89 55.35 -4.87
N PRO A 28 -7.73 54.70 -4.74
CA PRO A 28 -7.63 53.31 -5.12
C PRO A 28 -8.49 52.55 -4.12
N GLY A 29 -9.73 52.24 -4.49
CA GLY A 29 -10.45 51.17 -3.86
C GLY A 29 -9.59 49.93 -4.05
N ALA A 30 -9.06 49.37 -2.97
CA ALA A 30 -8.45 48.06 -3.00
C ALA A 30 -9.51 47.12 -3.60
N ALA A 31 -9.30 46.67 -4.83
CA ALA A 31 -10.05 45.55 -5.34
C ALA A 31 -9.76 44.41 -4.36
N SER A 32 -10.79 43.90 -3.69
CA SER A 32 -10.66 42.69 -2.88
C SER A 32 -10.02 41.62 -3.77
N ALA A 33 -9.00 40.93 -3.25
CA ALA A 33 -8.41 39.80 -3.97
C ALA A 33 -9.54 38.88 -4.49
N PRO A 34 -9.45 38.38 -5.72
CA PRO A 34 -10.48 37.51 -6.29
C PRO A 34 -10.67 36.30 -5.37
N SER A 35 -11.93 35.89 -5.19
CA SER A 35 -12.25 34.71 -4.39
C SER A 35 -11.67 33.46 -5.04
N GLN A 36 -10.90 32.68 -4.30
CA GLN A 36 -10.19 31.50 -4.79
C GLN A 36 -10.30 30.36 -3.75
N PRO A 37 -10.26 29.10 -4.20
CA PRO A 37 -10.06 27.98 -3.29
C PRO A 37 -8.64 28.04 -2.69
N ASP A 38 -8.44 27.30 -1.61
CA ASP A 38 -7.17 27.15 -0.91
C ASP A 38 -7.16 25.75 -0.31
N LEU A 39 -6.39 24.85 -0.90
CA LEU A 39 -6.36 23.44 -0.58
C LEU A 39 -5.24 23.15 0.41
N ILE A 40 -5.58 22.46 1.49
CA ILE A 40 -4.60 21.93 2.43
C ILE A 40 -4.85 20.44 2.63
N ILE A 41 -3.80 19.73 3.02
CA ILE A 41 -3.94 18.40 3.61
C ILE A 41 -4.09 18.54 5.13
N ASN A 42 -5.07 17.85 5.71
CA ASN A 42 -5.22 17.80 7.16
C ASN A 42 -4.26 16.76 7.77
N PRO A 43 -3.19 17.17 8.48
CA PRO A 43 -2.22 16.22 9.03
C PRO A 43 -2.78 15.36 10.17
N ASP A 44 -3.81 15.84 10.87
CA ASP A 44 -4.33 15.21 12.10
C ASP A 44 -5.01 13.86 11.85
N VAL A 45 -5.33 13.53 10.60
CA VAL A 45 -6.06 12.31 10.22
C VAL A 45 -5.25 11.34 9.37
N ILE A 46 -3.99 11.65 9.03
CA ILE A 46 -3.18 10.82 8.11
C ILE A 46 -3.01 9.38 8.63
N ASP A 47 -2.97 9.18 9.95
CA ASP A 47 -2.94 7.89 10.67
C ASP A 47 -2.32 6.70 9.89
N PRO A 48 -0.99 6.74 9.64
CA PRO A 48 -0.34 5.80 8.76
C PRO A 48 -0.07 4.44 9.43
N TYR A 49 -0.22 3.36 8.66
CA TYR A 49 0.16 2.01 9.08
C TYR A 49 0.73 1.19 7.93
N VAL A 50 1.50 0.16 8.26
CA VAL A 50 2.07 -0.77 7.28
C VAL A 50 1.15 -1.98 7.12
N SER A 51 0.81 -2.33 5.88
CA SER A 51 0.14 -3.57 5.51
C SER A 51 0.97 -4.39 4.54
N ILE A 52 0.62 -5.67 4.41
CA ILE A 52 1.22 -6.59 3.45
C ILE A 52 0.06 -7.19 2.67
N GLU A 53 0.13 -7.06 1.35
CA GLU A 53 -0.95 -7.45 0.45
C GLU A 53 -0.38 -8.09 -0.80
N GLU A 54 -1.11 -9.05 -1.34
CA GLU A 54 -0.76 -9.72 -2.58
C GLU A 54 -1.66 -9.21 -3.71
N PHE A 55 -1.05 -8.70 -4.77
CA PHE A 55 -1.76 -8.26 -5.96
C PHE A 55 -1.57 -9.26 -7.10
N SER A 56 -2.67 -9.79 -7.64
CA SER A 56 -2.61 -10.55 -8.88
C SER A 56 -2.34 -9.63 -10.09
N ASP A 57 -1.86 -10.20 -11.20
CA ASP A 57 -1.66 -9.45 -12.45
C ASP A 57 -2.92 -8.74 -12.95
N SER A 58 -4.11 -9.24 -12.59
CA SER A 58 -5.40 -8.68 -12.97
C SER A 58 -6.02 -7.78 -11.89
N HIS A 59 -5.33 -7.52 -10.78
CA HIS A 59 -5.85 -6.68 -9.71
C HIS A 59 -6.04 -5.23 -10.19
N CYS A 60 -7.07 -4.55 -9.70
CA CYS A 60 -7.38 -3.17 -10.11
C CYS A 60 -6.23 -2.20 -9.82
N ALA A 61 -5.66 -2.24 -8.62
CA ALA A 61 -4.42 -1.51 -8.32
C ALA A 61 -3.27 -1.72 -9.34
N VAL A 62 -3.11 -2.92 -9.88
CA VAL A 62 -2.10 -3.22 -10.91
C VAL A 62 -2.51 -2.63 -12.27
N ALA A 63 -3.77 -2.84 -12.67
CA ALA A 63 -4.31 -2.30 -13.91
C ALA A 63 -4.28 -0.77 -13.96
N GLU A 64 -4.45 -0.12 -12.81
CA GLU A 64 -4.39 1.33 -12.65
C GLU A 64 -2.95 1.86 -12.42
N GLY A 65 -1.94 0.98 -12.45
CA GLY A 65 -0.53 1.35 -12.35
C GLY A 65 -0.06 1.77 -10.96
N CYS A 66 -0.87 1.56 -9.92
CA CYS A 66 -0.52 1.96 -8.56
C CYS A 66 0.15 0.86 -7.73
N ALA A 67 0.08 -0.40 -8.16
CA ALA A 67 0.81 -1.54 -7.60
C ALA A 67 1.55 -2.35 -8.66
N LEU A 68 2.60 -3.06 -8.23
CA LEU A 68 3.18 -4.18 -8.98
C LEU A 68 2.52 -5.50 -8.54
N PRO A 69 2.42 -6.51 -9.42
CA PRO A 69 1.99 -7.85 -9.02
C PRO A 69 2.89 -8.48 -7.95
N GLY A 70 2.32 -9.41 -7.20
CA GLY A 70 2.97 -10.15 -6.10
C GLY A 70 2.74 -9.53 -4.73
N VAL A 71 3.47 -10.03 -3.74
CA VAL A 71 3.40 -9.56 -2.36
C VAL A 71 4.10 -8.21 -2.23
N ARG A 72 3.37 -7.20 -1.72
CA ARG A 72 3.83 -5.83 -1.51
C ARG A 72 3.70 -5.43 -0.06
N THR A 73 4.67 -4.67 0.44
CA THR A 73 4.54 -3.94 1.71
C THR A 73 4.08 -2.52 1.41
N LEU A 74 2.95 -2.11 1.97
CA LEU A 74 2.31 -0.84 1.68
C LEU A 74 2.27 0.03 2.94
N LEU A 75 2.72 1.28 2.84
CA LEU A 75 2.44 2.31 3.84
C LEU A 75 1.10 2.96 3.48
N ARG A 76 0.04 2.55 4.17
CA ARG A 76 -1.34 3.06 4.00
C ARG A 76 -1.60 4.24 4.93
N PHE A 77 -2.47 5.15 4.50
CA PHE A 77 -2.80 6.37 5.23
C PHE A 77 -4.11 6.99 4.73
N THR A 78 -4.72 7.86 5.52
CA THR A 78 -5.85 8.69 5.07
C THR A 78 -5.34 9.96 4.42
N THR A 79 -5.97 10.42 3.34
CA THR A 79 -5.80 11.77 2.81
C THR A 79 -7.09 12.55 3.02
N GLU A 80 -7.05 13.66 3.76
CA GLU A 80 -8.14 14.63 3.83
C GLU A 80 -7.68 15.95 3.21
N SER A 81 -8.19 16.25 2.01
CA SER A 81 -7.92 17.49 1.27
C SER A 81 -9.03 18.50 1.54
N ARG A 82 -8.74 19.57 2.29
CA ARG A 82 -9.70 20.61 2.67
C ARG A 82 -9.61 21.80 1.75
N ASN A 83 -10.75 22.36 1.34
CA ASN A 83 -10.81 23.71 0.80
C ASN A 83 -11.08 24.73 1.92
N ILE A 84 -10.03 25.36 2.43
CA ILE A 84 -10.08 26.41 3.46
C ILE A 84 -10.27 27.82 2.86
N GLY A 85 -10.33 27.91 1.54
CA GLY A 85 -10.47 29.16 0.80
C GLY A 85 -11.85 29.80 0.95
N ASN A 86 -12.05 30.90 0.23
CA ASN A 86 -13.31 31.63 0.22
C ASN A 86 -14.15 31.40 -1.04
N ALA A 87 -13.66 30.60 -1.99
CA ALA A 87 -14.40 30.11 -3.15
C ALA A 87 -14.37 28.59 -3.23
N ASP A 88 -15.34 28.04 -3.95
CA ASP A 88 -15.37 26.61 -4.26
C ASP A 88 -14.31 26.28 -5.32
N LEU A 89 -13.66 25.13 -5.17
CA LEU A 89 -12.96 24.49 -6.28
C LEU A 89 -14.03 23.89 -7.19
N VAL A 90 -14.13 24.35 -8.44
CA VAL A 90 -15.13 23.89 -9.40
C VAL A 90 -14.42 23.27 -10.59
N MET A 91 -14.57 21.95 -10.75
CA MET A 91 -13.98 21.22 -11.88
C MET A 91 -15.02 20.87 -12.95
N GLY A 92 -16.28 20.68 -12.54
CA GLY A 92 -17.42 20.45 -13.43
C GLY A 92 -17.60 18.99 -13.83
N ASP A 93 -18.36 18.77 -14.90
CA ASP A 93 -18.59 17.46 -15.51
C ASP A 93 -17.26 16.91 -16.08
N PRO A 94 -16.77 15.75 -15.61
CA PRO A 94 -15.53 15.17 -16.11
C PRO A 94 -15.66 14.60 -17.53
N VAL A 95 -16.86 14.36 -18.05
CA VAL A 95 -17.07 13.73 -19.35
C VAL A 95 -16.56 14.63 -20.49
N GLY A 96 -15.55 14.15 -21.21
CA GLY A 96 -14.93 14.87 -22.33
C GLY A 96 -13.93 15.95 -21.91
N ASN A 97 -13.63 16.06 -20.62
CA ASN A 97 -12.58 16.94 -20.11
C ASN A 97 -11.24 16.18 -20.06
N PRO A 98 -10.18 16.65 -20.76
CA PRO A 98 -8.90 15.94 -20.86
C PRO A 98 -8.11 15.85 -19.55
N LEU A 99 -8.51 16.59 -18.52
CA LEU A 99 -7.92 16.51 -17.18
C LEU A 99 -8.41 15.31 -16.38
N PHE A 100 -9.41 14.60 -16.89
CA PHE A 100 -10.03 13.46 -16.23
C PHE A 100 -9.78 12.18 -17.00
N HIS A 101 -9.45 11.12 -16.26
CA HIS A 101 -9.29 9.78 -16.80
C HIS A 101 -10.39 8.86 -16.24
N PHE A 102 -11.01 8.04 -17.09
CA PHE A 102 -12.05 7.11 -16.64
C PHE A 102 -11.40 5.84 -16.11
N HIS A 103 -11.74 5.47 -14.88
CA HIS A 103 -11.24 4.26 -14.23
C HIS A 103 -12.28 3.15 -14.30
N GLU A 104 -12.06 2.18 -15.20
CA GLU A 104 -12.99 1.06 -15.44
C GLU A 104 -13.24 0.23 -14.17
N CYS A 105 -12.20 0.04 -13.35
CA CYS A 105 -12.27 -0.69 -12.09
C CYS A 105 -13.25 -0.06 -11.08
N HIS A 106 -13.40 1.26 -11.12
CA HIS A 106 -14.19 2.01 -10.15
C HIS A 106 -15.45 2.66 -10.75
N GLY A 107 -15.61 2.59 -12.07
CA GLY A 107 -16.78 3.08 -12.79
C GLY A 107 -16.97 4.60 -12.77
N HIS A 108 -15.91 5.38 -12.52
CA HIS A 108 -15.96 6.84 -12.47
C HIS A 108 -14.64 7.51 -12.90
N TYR A 109 -14.70 8.83 -13.11
CA TYR A 109 -13.56 9.63 -13.54
C TYR A 109 -12.71 10.12 -12.37
N HIS A 110 -11.39 10.08 -12.52
CA HIS A 110 -10.40 10.65 -11.59
C HIS A 110 -9.73 11.87 -12.23
N PHE A 111 -9.45 12.90 -11.43
CA PHE A 111 -8.58 14.00 -11.84
C PHE A 111 -7.13 13.60 -11.62
N GLU A 112 -6.33 13.58 -12.70
CA GLU A 112 -4.91 13.22 -12.61
C GLU A 112 -4.10 14.29 -11.86
N GLU A 113 -3.04 13.87 -11.16
CA GLU A 113 -2.14 14.77 -10.40
C GLU A 113 -2.82 15.61 -9.30
N PHE A 114 -3.87 15.09 -8.64
CA PHE A 114 -4.51 15.83 -7.54
C PHE A 114 -3.60 15.96 -6.31
N ALA A 115 -2.85 14.90 -5.98
CA ALA A 115 -1.86 14.94 -4.92
C ALA A 115 -0.62 14.10 -5.28
N ASP A 116 0.47 14.35 -4.56
CA ASP A 116 1.69 13.57 -4.59
C ASP A 116 1.96 12.98 -3.20
N TYR A 117 2.34 11.70 -3.18
CA TYR A 117 2.72 10.99 -1.96
C TYR A 117 4.21 10.68 -2.01
N ARG A 118 4.98 11.16 -1.03
CA ARG A 118 6.43 10.97 -0.98
C ARG A 118 6.85 10.44 0.37
N LEU A 119 7.64 9.37 0.37
CA LEU A 119 8.36 8.94 1.57
C LEU A 119 9.76 9.54 1.53
N VAL A 120 10.09 10.34 2.53
CA VAL A 120 11.35 11.07 2.63
C VAL A 120 12.22 10.45 3.71
N GLY A 121 13.42 10.01 3.32
CA GLY A 121 14.45 9.52 4.21
C GLY A 121 15.57 10.55 4.43
N PRO A 122 16.65 10.17 5.15
CA PRO A 122 17.75 11.08 5.49
C PRO A 122 18.47 11.71 4.29
N ASN A 123 18.41 11.05 3.12
CA ASN A 123 19.12 11.45 1.91
C ASN A 123 18.17 11.95 0.79
N GLY A 124 16.90 12.22 1.11
CA GLY A 124 15.88 12.65 0.16
C GLY A 124 14.74 11.64 0.00
N ILE A 125 13.97 11.79 -1.08
CA ILE A 125 12.82 10.92 -1.39
C ILE A 125 13.33 9.49 -1.66
N VAL A 126 12.77 8.52 -0.94
CA VAL A 126 13.12 7.09 -1.05
C VAL A 126 12.04 6.26 -1.74
N ALA A 127 10.79 6.72 -1.73
CA ALA A 127 9.67 6.11 -2.44
C ALA A 127 8.61 7.16 -2.76
N THR A 128 7.81 6.91 -3.80
CA THR A 128 6.67 7.73 -4.20
C THR A 128 5.43 6.87 -4.36
N GLY A 129 4.26 7.40 -4.02
CA GLY A 129 3.00 6.78 -4.41
C GLY A 129 2.78 6.95 -5.90
N ASN A 130 2.21 5.93 -6.55
CA ASN A 130 2.08 5.90 -8.02
C ASN A 130 0.76 6.48 -8.54
N LYS A 131 -0.13 6.94 -7.66
CA LYS A 131 -1.39 7.57 -8.06
C LYS A 131 -2.00 8.36 -6.91
N ALA A 132 -2.11 9.68 -7.05
CA ALA A 132 -3.13 10.43 -6.31
C ALA A 132 -4.05 11.13 -7.30
N SER A 133 -4.74 10.29 -8.08
CA SER A 133 -5.88 10.70 -8.88
C SER A 133 -7.12 10.05 -8.31
N PHE A 134 -8.06 10.92 -7.98
CA PHE A 134 -9.29 10.58 -7.28
C PHE A 134 -10.43 11.44 -7.83
N CYS A 135 -11.65 11.04 -7.53
CA CYS A 135 -12.80 11.90 -7.72
C CYS A 135 -12.77 13.02 -6.68
N LEU A 136 -13.10 14.25 -7.05
CA LEU A 136 -13.16 15.40 -6.13
C LEU A 136 -14.61 15.68 -5.74
N GLN A 137 -14.93 15.49 -4.46
CA GLN A 137 -16.29 15.64 -3.95
C GLN A 137 -16.35 16.10 -2.48
N ASP A 138 -17.53 16.54 -2.08
CA ASP A 138 -17.80 17.04 -0.72
C ASP A 138 -18.12 15.88 0.24
N THR A 139 -17.10 15.25 0.85
CA THR A 139 -17.30 14.09 1.74
C THR A 139 -17.34 14.46 3.23
N TYR A 140 -16.62 15.51 3.64
CA TYR A 140 -16.57 15.95 5.03
C TYR A 140 -16.72 17.46 5.17
N ARG A 141 -17.63 17.89 6.05
CA ARG A 141 -17.87 19.32 6.31
C ARG A 141 -17.18 19.76 7.60
N PHE A 142 -16.04 20.42 7.47
CA PHE A 142 -15.30 20.98 8.61
C PHE A 142 -15.71 22.43 8.93
N GLY A 143 -16.19 23.19 7.95
CA GLY A 143 -16.59 24.58 8.11
C GLY A 143 -17.94 24.75 8.80
N SER A 144 -18.00 25.58 9.83
CA SER A 144 -19.26 25.94 10.49
C SER A 144 -20.18 26.74 9.56
N GLY A 145 -21.48 26.46 9.58
CA GLY A 145 -22.47 27.24 8.82
C GLY A 145 -22.49 26.98 7.32
N ARG A 146 -21.78 25.95 6.83
CA ARG A 146 -21.82 25.54 5.42
C ARG A 146 -23.05 24.69 5.12
N GLY A 147 -23.53 24.79 3.86
CA GLY A 147 -24.74 24.12 3.36
C GLY A 147 -24.65 22.59 3.32
N LYS A 148 -25.46 21.96 2.47
CA LYS A 148 -25.30 20.54 2.13
C LYS A 148 -24.21 20.38 1.06
N ALA A 149 -23.63 19.17 0.98
CA ALA A 149 -22.70 18.77 -0.07
C ALA A 149 -23.32 19.03 -1.45
N ARG A 150 -22.51 19.50 -2.41
CA ARG A 150 -22.93 19.83 -3.77
C ARG A 150 -22.20 18.98 -4.80
N PHE A 151 -20.88 18.85 -4.65
CA PHE A 151 -20.04 18.14 -5.60
C PHE A 151 -20.02 16.64 -5.34
N THR A 152 -19.95 15.90 -6.44
CA THR A 152 -19.94 14.44 -6.49
C THR A 152 -19.02 14.00 -7.63
N CYS A 153 -18.77 12.70 -7.79
CA CYS A 153 -17.97 12.22 -8.92
C CYS A 153 -18.54 12.49 -10.31
N SER A 154 -19.79 12.93 -10.42
CA SER A 154 -20.44 13.33 -11.69
C SER A 154 -20.37 14.84 -11.98
N ASP A 155 -20.11 15.67 -10.97
CA ASP A 155 -19.90 17.12 -11.08
C ASP A 155 -18.90 17.49 -9.99
N GLN A 156 -17.62 17.50 -10.36
CA GLN A 156 -16.51 17.43 -9.41
C GLN A 156 -16.09 18.81 -8.90
N GLY A 157 -15.60 18.82 -7.66
CA GLY A 157 -15.15 20.01 -6.96
C GLY A 157 -15.13 19.82 -5.45
N ILE A 158 -14.66 20.85 -4.73
CA ILE A 158 -14.66 20.87 -3.26
C ILE A 158 -15.16 22.25 -2.82
N GLN A 159 -16.28 22.27 -2.10
CA GLN A 159 -16.86 23.50 -1.59
C GLN A 159 -15.97 24.17 -0.55
N ALA A 160 -16.01 25.51 -0.48
CA ALA A 160 -15.36 26.23 0.61
C ALA A 160 -15.91 25.77 1.98
N GLY A 161 -15.02 25.32 2.88
CA GLY A 161 -15.39 24.73 4.16
C GLY A 161 -15.77 23.25 4.11
N TRP A 162 -15.48 22.56 3.01
CA TRP A 162 -15.60 21.12 2.85
C TRP A 162 -14.25 20.49 2.50
N ALA A 163 -14.18 19.19 2.75
CA ALA A 163 -13.03 18.36 2.46
C ALA A 163 -13.45 17.16 1.63
N ASP A 164 -12.49 16.65 0.87
CA ASP A 164 -12.54 15.33 0.29
C ASP A 164 -11.65 14.38 1.10
N VAL A 165 -12.11 13.16 1.34
CA VAL A 165 -11.51 12.22 2.31
C VAL A 165 -11.41 10.85 1.68
N TYR A 166 -10.16 10.40 1.54
CA TYR A 166 -9.79 9.10 1.01
C TYR A 166 -9.15 8.28 2.14
N GLY A 167 -9.85 7.23 2.57
CA GLY A 167 -9.42 6.37 3.67
C GLY A 167 -8.44 5.27 3.25
N PRO A 168 -7.67 4.71 4.20
CA PRO A 168 -6.50 3.88 3.93
C PRO A 168 -6.83 2.52 3.30
N HIS A 169 -8.10 2.11 3.28
CA HIS A 169 -8.54 0.83 2.68
C HIS A 169 -8.75 0.90 1.18
N LEU A 170 -8.65 2.09 0.57
CA LEU A 170 -8.87 2.25 -0.85
C LEU A 170 -7.64 1.78 -1.63
N ASP A 171 -7.88 1.29 -2.85
CA ASP A 171 -6.81 1.03 -3.81
C ASP A 171 -6.06 2.35 -4.09
N CYS A 172 -4.75 2.22 -4.33
CA CYS A 172 -3.83 3.32 -4.57
C CYS A 172 -3.65 4.32 -3.41
N GLN A 173 -4.30 4.10 -2.27
CA GLN A 173 -4.18 4.95 -1.08
C GLN A 173 -3.02 4.52 -0.18
N TYR A 174 -1.81 4.51 -0.76
CA TYR A 174 -0.57 4.08 -0.10
C TYR A 174 0.69 4.59 -0.83
N VAL A 175 1.83 4.47 -0.15
CA VAL A 175 3.16 4.41 -0.77
C VAL A 175 3.64 2.96 -0.69
N ASP A 176 4.10 2.41 -1.81
CA ASP A 176 4.73 1.09 -1.82
C ASP A 176 6.13 1.19 -1.20
N VAL A 177 6.35 0.44 -0.12
CA VAL A 177 7.57 0.47 0.70
C VAL A 177 8.27 -0.90 0.71
N THR A 178 7.95 -1.77 -0.25
CA THR A 178 8.49 -3.14 -0.33
C THR A 178 10.02 -3.17 -0.30
N ASP A 179 10.66 -2.24 -1.01
CA ASP A 179 12.12 -2.16 -1.11
C ASP A 179 12.73 -1.06 -0.21
N VAL A 180 11.93 -0.47 0.67
CA VAL A 180 12.39 0.58 1.59
C VAL A 180 12.94 -0.07 2.86
N PRO A 181 14.21 0.22 3.25
CA PRO A 181 14.77 -0.32 4.47
C PRO A 181 13.98 0.07 5.73
N PRO A 182 14.07 -0.72 6.81
CA PRO A 182 13.50 -0.34 8.10
C PRO A 182 14.12 0.95 8.63
N GLY A 183 13.32 1.80 9.25
CA GLY A 183 13.81 3.07 9.78
C GLY A 183 12.75 4.12 10.03
N ASN A 184 13.22 5.31 10.42
CA ASN A 184 12.39 6.49 10.61
C ASN A 184 12.39 7.33 9.33
N TYR A 185 11.19 7.71 8.88
CA TYR A 185 10.96 8.47 7.66
C TYR A 185 9.92 9.56 7.91
N VAL A 186 9.72 10.41 6.90
CA VAL A 186 8.63 11.38 6.85
C VAL A 186 7.75 11.03 5.65
N LEU A 187 6.46 10.84 5.88
CA LEU A 187 5.47 10.82 4.81
C LEU A 187 5.08 12.27 4.51
N GLU A 188 5.32 12.72 3.28
CA GLU A 188 4.82 13.99 2.76
C GLU A 188 3.66 13.74 1.80
N ILE A 189 2.61 14.54 1.96
CA ILE A 189 1.46 14.59 1.05
C ILE A 189 1.34 16.03 0.56
N GLU A 190 1.39 16.22 -0.75
CA GLU A 190 1.25 17.52 -1.41
C GLU A 190 -0.01 17.53 -2.27
N VAL A 191 -0.95 18.44 -2.03
CA VAL A 191 -2.09 18.66 -2.91
C VAL A 191 -1.72 19.63 -4.04
N ASN A 192 -2.28 19.43 -5.24
CA ASN A 192 -2.04 20.26 -6.42
C ASN A 192 -0.53 20.52 -6.72
N PRO A 193 0.31 19.47 -6.78
CA PRO A 193 1.76 19.60 -6.89
C PRO A 193 2.22 20.32 -8.17
N SER A 194 1.44 20.23 -9.25
CA SER A 194 1.74 20.90 -10.52
C SER A 194 1.21 22.34 -10.59
N GLY A 195 0.45 22.80 -9.59
CA GLY A 195 -0.16 24.13 -9.57
C GLY A 195 -1.21 24.33 -10.68
N LEU A 196 -1.79 23.25 -11.20
CA LEU A 196 -2.81 23.30 -12.25
C LEU A 196 -4.13 23.89 -11.74
N LEU A 197 -4.47 23.63 -10.48
CA LEU A 197 -5.62 24.23 -9.82
C LEU A 197 -5.24 25.62 -9.31
N VAL A 198 -6.08 26.62 -9.58
CA VAL A 198 -5.83 27.99 -9.15
C VAL A 198 -6.21 28.15 -7.69
N GLU A 199 -5.23 28.48 -6.85
CA GLU A 199 -5.40 28.66 -5.41
C GLU A 199 -4.95 30.05 -4.93
N SER A 200 -5.47 30.48 -3.77
CA SER A 200 -5.03 31.73 -3.14
C SER A 200 -3.68 31.63 -2.43
N ASP A 201 -3.30 30.42 -1.98
CA ASP A 201 -2.03 30.11 -1.37
C ASP A 201 -1.62 28.71 -1.84
N TYR A 202 -0.34 28.55 -2.19
CA TYR A 202 0.25 27.24 -2.54
C TYR A 202 1.28 26.80 -1.49
N SER A 203 1.62 27.67 -0.54
CA SER A 203 2.68 27.44 0.44
C SER A 203 2.28 26.49 1.58
N ASN A 204 0.99 26.16 1.65
CA ASN A 204 0.32 25.31 2.63
C ASN A 204 -0.18 23.98 2.02
N ASN A 205 0.16 23.68 0.77
CA ASN A 205 -0.28 22.48 0.07
C ASN A 205 0.37 21.18 0.59
N VAL A 206 1.44 21.29 1.38
CA VAL A 206 2.19 20.14 1.90
C VAL A 206 1.87 19.90 3.38
N ALA A 207 1.49 18.66 3.71
CA ALA A 207 1.49 18.15 5.08
C ALA A 207 2.52 17.02 5.22
N SER A 208 3.06 16.88 6.43
CA SER A 208 4.07 15.87 6.74
C SER A 208 3.81 15.20 8.08
N VAL A 209 3.99 13.89 8.15
CA VAL A 209 3.95 13.11 9.40
C VAL A 209 5.15 12.18 9.51
N ALA A 210 5.65 12.01 10.72
CA ALA A 210 6.71 11.03 10.98
C ALA A 210 6.13 9.62 10.89
N VAL A 211 6.86 8.71 10.23
CA VAL A 211 6.46 7.31 10.06
C VAL A 211 7.64 6.39 10.35
N VAL A 212 7.34 5.16 10.77
CA VAL A 212 8.33 4.12 10.98
C VAL A 212 8.04 2.98 10.02
N ILE A 213 9.02 2.64 9.18
CA ILE A 213 8.98 1.40 8.41
C ILE A 213 9.58 0.32 9.32
N PRO A 214 8.80 -0.70 9.72
CA PRO A 214 9.25 -1.71 10.67
C PRO A 214 10.34 -2.60 10.06
N GLU A 215 11.10 -3.24 10.94
CA GLU A 215 12.01 -4.31 10.50
C GLU A 215 11.18 -5.51 10.03
N GLN A 216 11.37 -5.88 8.76
CA GLN A 216 10.77 -7.08 8.19
C GLN A 216 11.55 -8.28 8.69
N VAL A 217 11.20 -8.74 9.89
CA VAL A 217 11.86 -9.87 10.54
C VAL A 217 11.24 -11.16 10.03
N PRO A 218 11.98 -12.00 9.28
CA PRO A 218 11.49 -13.31 8.90
C PRO A 218 11.21 -14.16 10.14
N PRO A 219 10.30 -15.16 10.05
CA PRO A 219 10.02 -16.07 11.15
C PRO A 219 11.30 -16.77 11.63
N PRO A 220 11.44 -17.13 12.92
CA PRO A 220 12.67 -17.77 13.43
C PRO A 220 13.05 -19.08 12.71
N ASN A 221 12.08 -19.70 12.04
CA ASN A 221 12.21 -20.92 11.26
C ASN A 221 12.13 -20.71 9.74
N ASP A 222 12.41 -19.49 9.27
CA ASP A 222 12.59 -19.13 7.86
C ASP A 222 13.62 -20.02 7.17
N ASN A 223 14.83 -20.13 7.75
CA ASN A 223 15.83 -21.05 7.21
C ASN A 223 15.58 -22.48 7.69
N CYS A 224 15.70 -23.47 6.81
CA CYS A 224 15.58 -24.89 7.12
C CYS A 224 16.49 -25.33 8.29
N SER A 225 17.70 -24.78 8.35
CA SER A 225 18.65 -25.06 9.44
C SER A 225 18.10 -24.72 10.83
N ASN A 226 17.15 -23.78 10.90
CA ASN A 226 16.50 -23.30 12.11
C ASN A 226 15.11 -23.91 12.35
N ALA A 227 14.75 -24.99 11.63
CA ALA A 227 13.44 -25.61 11.73
C ALA A 227 12.99 -25.84 13.19
N ILE A 228 11.77 -25.43 13.54
CA ILE A 228 11.26 -25.53 14.92
C ILE A 228 10.66 -26.91 15.17
N ALA A 229 10.93 -27.50 16.33
CA ALA A 229 10.32 -28.79 16.69
C ALA A 229 8.84 -28.63 17.06
N VAL A 230 7.98 -29.48 16.50
CA VAL A 230 6.54 -29.56 16.80
C VAL A 230 6.14 -30.97 17.22
N SER A 231 5.02 -31.08 17.93
CA SER A 231 4.40 -32.33 18.36
C SER A 231 2.99 -32.47 17.75
N ASP A 232 2.27 -33.54 18.07
CA ASP A 232 0.87 -33.65 17.67
C ASP A 232 0.04 -32.49 18.26
N GLY A 233 -0.88 -31.97 17.45
CA GLY A 233 -1.74 -30.84 17.74
C GLY A 233 -1.48 -29.63 16.85
N ALA A 234 -2.22 -28.56 17.14
CA ALA A 234 -2.15 -27.30 16.42
C ALA A 234 -0.98 -26.42 16.88
N THR A 235 -0.20 -25.91 15.93
CA THR A 235 0.86 -24.92 16.12
C THR A 235 0.58 -23.73 15.21
N SER A 236 0.40 -22.54 15.78
CA SER A 236 0.28 -21.30 14.99
C SER A 236 1.62 -20.94 14.35
N PHE A 237 1.57 -20.42 13.13
CA PHE A 237 2.76 -19.97 12.40
C PHE A 237 2.46 -18.75 11.52
N SER A 238 3.51 -18.14 11.02
CA SER A 238 3.49 -17.12 9.97
C SER A 238 4.63 -17.41 9.01
N ASN A 239 4.42 -17.23 7.70
CA ASN A 239 5.50 -17.21 6.70
C ASN A 239 5.76 -15.81 6.14
N VAL A 240 5.18 -14.79 6.79
CA VAL A 240 5.34 -13.40 6.40
C VAL A 240 6.81 -12.99 6.53
N PHE A 241 7.36 -12.41 5.46
CA PHE A 241 8.78 -12.06 5.27
C PHE A 241 9.75 -13.23 5.19
N ALA A 242 9.27 -14.48 5.17
CA ALA A 242 10.14 -15.61 4.93
C ALA A 242 10.76 -15.52 3.53
N THR A 243 12.04 -15.87 3.45
CA THR A 243 12.74 -16.16 2.20
C THR A 243 12.39 -17.57 1.74
N THR A 244 12.92 -18.00 0.59
CA THR A 244 12.76 -19.39 0.11
C THR A 244 14.14 -20.03 0.09
N ASP A 245 14.43 -20.96 1.01
CA ASP A 245 15.72 -21.66 1.06
C ASP A 245 15.64 -23.13 0.63
N GLY A 246 14.43 -23.69 0.53
CA GLY A 246 14.22 -25.07 0.06
C GLY A 246 14.31 -25.24 -1.46
N PRO A 247 14.55 -26.48 -1.93
CA PRO A 247 14.70 -26.77 -3.35
C PRO A 247 13.36 -26.64 -4.09
N SER A 248 13.39 -26.44 -5.41
CA SER A 248 12.19 -26.67 -6.23
C SER A 248 11.75 -28.14 -6.13
N GLU A 249 10.44 -28.37 -6.10
CA GLU A 249 9.85 -29.69 -5.99
C GLU A 249 9.89 -30.47 -7.32
N PRO A 250 9.90 -31.82 -7.29
CA PRO A 250 9.83 -32.63 -8.50
C PRO A 250 8.46 -32.50 -9.20
N LEU A 251 8.36 -33.00 -10.43
CA LEU A 251 7.12 -32.97 -11.23
C LEU A 251 5.90 -33.57 -10.53
N SER A 252 6.10 -34.54 -9.62
CA SER A 252 5.00 -35.13 -8.82
C SER A 252 4.38 -34.17 -7.81
N CYS A 253 5.05 -33.04 -7.57
CA CYS A 253 4.72 -31.99 -6.61
C CYS A 253 4.69 -30.62 -7.29
N THR A 254 4.65 -30.59 -8.63
CA THR A 254 4.44 -29.37 -9.40
C THR A 254 2.94 -29.22 -9.64
N PHE A 255 2.35 -28.19 -9.05
CA PHE A 255 0.92 -27.90 -9.11
C PHE A 255 0.72 -26.65 -9.96
N PHE A 256 -0.20 -26.70 -10.92
CA PHE A 256 -0.49 -25.59 -11.84
C PHE A 256 0.74 -24.96 -12.54
N GLY A 257 1.80 -25.75 -12.73
CA GLY A 257 3.07 -25.29 -13.33
C GLY A 257 4.06 -24.68 -12.35
N ASP A 258 3.69 -24.51 -11.09
CA ASP A 258 4.56 -24.02 -10.01
C ASP A 258 5.19 -25.20 -9.24
N SER A 259 6.51 -25.19 -9.16
CA SER A 259 7.32 -26.16 -8.41
C SER A 259 7.92 -25.59 -7.12
N GLY A 260 7.81 -24.29 -6.88
CA GLY A 260 8.27 -23.65 -5.65
C GLY A 260 7.31 -23.92 -4.51
N VAL A 261 7.85 -24.02 -3.29
CA VAL A 261 7.11 -23.79 -2.04
C VAL A 261 7.72 -22.50 -1.50
N GLU A 262 7.15 -21.36 -1.91
CA GLU A 262 7.80 -20.06 -1.75
C GLU A 262 7.52 -19.42 -0.39
N SER A 263 8.39 -18.50 0.05
CA SER A 263 8.33 -17.89 1.39
C SER A 263 8.20 -18.98 2.45
N ASP A 264 9.20 -19.85 2.55
CA ASP A 264 9.09 -21.10 3.29
C ASP A 264 9.49 -20.97 4.76
N VAL A 265 8.79 -21.74 5.58
CA VAL A 265 9.11 -21.93 7.00
C VAL A 265 9.15 -23.40 7.32
N TRP A 266 10.02 -23.76 8.26
CA TRP A 266 10.40 -25.14 8.48
C TRP A 266 10.07 -25.62 9.88
N TYR A 267 9.56 -26.84 9.95
CA TYR A 267 9.29 -27.54 11.20
C TYR A 267 9.90 -28.93 11.20
N ARG A 268 10.30 -29.40 12.37
CA ARG A 268 10.72 -30.79 12.61
C ARG A 268 9.63 -31.50 13.39
N TYR A 269 9.18 -32.63 12.88
CA TYR A 269 8.19 -33.47 13.55
C TYR A 269 8.77 -34.87 13.80
N THR A 270 8.45 -35.45 14.95
CA THR A 270 8.77 -36.86 15.27
C THR A 270 7.46 -37.62 15.45
N ALA A 271 7.23 -38.66 14.65
CA ALA A 271 6.00 -39.43 14.70
C ALA A 271 5.78 -40.06 16.08
N SER A 272 4.67 -39.72 16.72
CA SER A 272 4.30 -40.24 18.04
C SER A 272 3.83 -41.70 18.00
N CYS A 273 3.52 -42.23 16.81
CA CYS A 273 2.91 -43.54 16.63
C CYS A 273 3.36 -44.23 15.33
N THR A 274 3.23 -45.56 15.28
CA THR A 274 3.30 -46.29 14.00
C THR A 274 1.92 -46.26 13.35
N GLY A 275 1.78 -45.48 12.29
CA GLY A 275 0.50 -45.25 11.66
C GLY A 275 0.51 -44.17 10.57
N THR A 276 -0.64 -43.51 10.41
CA THR A 276 -0.79 -42.41 9.46
C THR A 276 -0.52 -41.09 10.15
N VAL A 277 0.53 -40.39 9.73
CA VAL A 277 0.77 -38.99 10.09
C VAL A 277 -0.01 -38.11 9.10
N THR A 278 -0.73 -37.13 9.61
CA THR A 278 -1.41 -36.08 8.84
C THR A 278 -0.82 -34.74 9.26
N ALA A 279 -0.45 -33.91 8.30
CA ALA A 279 -0.14 -32.50 8.52
C ALA A 279 -1.12 -31.67 7.68
N SER A 280 -1.87 -30.79 8.34
CA SER A 280 -2.95 -30.00 7.75
C SER A 280 -2.71 -28.51 8.01
N LEU A 281 -2.90 -27.70 6.97
CA LEU A 281 -2.85 -26.23 7.03
C LEU A 281 -4.23 -25.58 6.89
N CYS A 282 -5.30 -26.38 6.91
CA CYS A 282 -6.66 -25.92 6.72
C CYS A 282 -7.05 -24.81 7.70
N GLY A 283 -7.59 -23.71 7.16
CA GLY A 283 -7.93 -22.52 7.94
C GLY A 283 -6.82 -21.47 8.01
N SER A 284 -5.70 -21.66 7.31
CA SER A 284 -4.71 -20.60 7.09
C SER A 284 -5.27 -19.49 6.20
N SER A 285 -4.71 -18.28 6.30
CA SER A 285 -5.28 -17.08 5.67
C SER A 285 -4.83 -16.83 4.22
N TYR A 286 -4.09 -17.76 3.62
CA TYR A 286 -3.41 -17.57 2.34
C TYR A 286 -3.32 -18.90 1.57
N ASP A 287 -3.00 -18.82 0.29
CA ASP A 287 -2.80 -19.99 -0.58
C ASP A 287 -1.52 -20.73 -0.18
N THR A 288 -1.65 -21.87 0.49
CA THR A 288 -0.50 -22.57 1.08
C THR A 288 -0.01 -23.67 0.17
N LYS A 289 1.28 -23.98 0.29
CA LYS A 289 1.88 -25.19 -0.28
C LYS A 289 2.71 -25.92 0.76
N LEU A 290 2.62 -27.24 0.76
CA LEU A 290 3.15 -28.09 1.82
C LEU A 290 4.01 -29.21 1.22
N ALA A 291 5.22 -29.42 1.77
CA ALA A 291 6.09 -30.54 1.43
C ALA A 291 6.64 -31.20 2.70
N LEU A 292 6.87 -32.52 2.64
CA LEU A 292 7.41 -33.31 3.75
C LEU A 292 8.63 -34.11 3.29
N TYR A 293 9.71 -34.04 4.05
CA TYR A 293 10.96 -34.75 3.77
C TYR A 293 11.32 -35.71 4.91
N PRO A 294 12.05 -36.80 4.63
CA PRO A 294 12.51 -37.70 5.67
C PRO A 294 13.67 -37.08 6.47
N GLY A 295 13.75 -37.40 7.76
CA GLY A 295 14.86 -37.00 8.62
C GLY A 295 14.75 -35.56 9.13
N THR A 296 15.89 -35.00 9.50
CA THR A 296 16.02 -33.62 10.02
C THR A 296 17.05 -32.78 9.26
N SER A 297 17.66 -33.36 8.22
CA SER A 297 18.65 -32.69 7.38
C SER A 297 17.97 -31.92 6.25
N CYS A 298 18.42 -30.70 5.99
CA CYS A 298 17.84 -29.88 4.95
C CYS A 298 17.94 -30.54 3.57
N PRO A 299 16.84 -30.55 2.79
CA PRO A 299 16.84 -31.13 1.46
C PRO A 299 17.69 -30.26 0.53
N SER A 300 18.69 -30.86 -0.12
CA SER A 300 19.62 -30.14 -0.99
C SER A 300 19.31 -30.25 -2.48
N GLN A 301 18.38 -31.13 -2.88
CA GLN A 301 17.99 -31.38 -4.28
C GLN A 301 16.53 -31.84 -4.36
N SER A 302 15.93 -31.67 -5.54
CA SER A 302 14.60 -32.17 -5.86
C SER A 302 14.57 -33.71 -5.81
N GLY A 303 13.54 -34.29 -5.17
CA GLY A 303 13.32 -35.75 -5.15
C GLY A 303 13.48 -36.46 -3.80
N SER A 304 13.75 -35.74 -2.72
CA SER A 304 13.69 -36.29 -1.35
C SER A 304 12.30 -36.17 -0.69
N VAL A 305 11.34 -35.52 -1.36
CA VAL A 305 9.99 -35.31 -0.84
C VAL A 305 9.21 -36.63 -0.73
N LEU A 306 8.58 -36.85 0.42
CA LEU A 306 7.73 -38.01 0.72
C LEU A 306 6.28 -37.77 0.32
N ALA A 307 5.81 -36.56 0.54
CA ALA A 307 4.47 -36.10 0.21
C ALA A 307 4.47 -34.58 0.09
N CYS A 308 3.58 -34.10 -0.75
CA CYS A 308 3.40 -32.68 -1.02
C CYS A 308 1.94 -32.43 -1.40
N ASN A 309 1.46 -31.21 -1.16
CA ASN A 309 0.16 -30.78 -1.64
C ASN A 309 0.10 -29.24 -1.72
N ASP A 310 -0.82 -28.76 -2.54
CA ASP A 310 -1.14 -27.35 -2.77
C ASP A 310 -2.56 -27.10 -2.23
N ASP A 311 -3.57 -27.65 -2.91
CA ASP A 311 -4.97 -27.51 -2.54
C ASP A 311 -5.55 -28.78 -1.88
N SER A 312 -6.29 -28.58 -0.79
CA SER A 312 -7.07 -29.64 -0.13
C SER A 312 -8.40 -29.15 0.41
N CYS A 313 -8.37 -28.05 1.16
CA CYS A 313 -9.51 -27.49 1.88
C CYS A 313 -9.76 -26.05 1.43
N ASP A 314 -10.07 -25.92 0.14
CA ASP A 314 -9.92 -24.70 -0.66
C ASP A 314 -8.44 -24.50 -1.03
N LEU A 315 -7.89 -23.30 -0.86
CA LEU A 315 -6.50 -22.95 -1.19
C LEU A 315 -5.47 -23.42 -0.14
N GLN A 316 -5.85 -24.29 0.81
CA GLN A 316 -4.93 -24.77 1.85
C GLN A 316 -4.58 -26.24 1.70
N SER A 317 -3.36 -26.59 2.07
CA SER A 317 -2.77 -27.91 1.85
C SER A 317 -2.99 -28.87 3.03
N GLU A 318 -3.09 -30.15 2.70
CA GLU A 318 -3.00 -31.25 3.65
C GLU A 318 -2.27 -32.43 3.02
N ILE A 319 -1.42 -33.12 3.80
CA ILE A 319 -0.72 -34.33 3.38
C ILE A 319 -0.91 -35.47 4.39
N LYS A 320 -0.78 -36.71 3.90
CA LYS A 320 -0.85 -37.93 4.72
C LYS A 320 0.26 -38.90 4.35
N VAL A 321 1.04 -39.35 5.33
CA VAL A 321 2.12 -40.33 5.13
C VAL A 321 2.04 -41.47 6.14
N GLN A 322 2.57 -42.63 5.75
CA GLN A 322 2.78 -43.74 6.68
C GLN A 322 4.13 -43.55 7.39
N ALA A 323 4.14 -43.65 8.72
CA ALA A 323 5.33 -43.52 9.54
C ALA A 323 5.39 -44.63 10.60
N ASN A 324 6.60 -44.94 11.06
CA ASN A 324 6.83 -45.66 12.30
C ASN A 324 6.97 -44.67 13.46
N ALA A 325 6.64 -45.12 14.67
CA ALA A 325 6.91 -44.31 15.86
C ALA A 325 8.40 -44.00 15.95
N GLY A 326 8.73 -42.72 16.16
CA GLY A 326 10.10 -42.22 16.22
C GLY A 326 10.70 -41.79 14.86
N ASP A 327 10.03 -42.03 13.73
CA ASP A 327 10.46 -41.47 12.46
C ASP A 327 10.41 -39.93 12.54
N THR A 328 11.48 -39.27 12.10
CA THR A 328 11.58 -37.81 12.07
C THR A 328 11.36 -37.29 10.67
N PHE A 329 10.73 -36.11 10.56
CA PHE A 329 10.44 -35.44 9.30
C PHE A 329 10.75 -33.95 9.38
N LEU A 330 11.10 -33.37 8.24
CA LEU A 330 11.00 -31.93 8.01
C LEU A 330 9.68 -31.64 7.31
N VAL A 331 8.91 -30.71 7.86
CA VAL A 331 7.69 -30.15 7.29
C VAL A 331 8.04 -28.75 6.77
N ARG A 332 7.92 -28.55 5.46
CA ARG A 332 8.12 -27.26 4.79
C ARG A 332 6.77 -26.68 4.43
N ILE A 333 6.50 -25.48 4.91
CA ILE A 333 5.27 -24.74 4.63
C ILE A 333 5.65 -23.48 3.90
N GLY A 334 5.04 -23.20 2.77
CA GLY A 334 5.17 -21.94 2.05
C GLY A 334 3.86 -21.56 1.39
N GLY A 335 3.91 -20.65 0.43
CA GLY A 335 2.78 -20.28 -0.42
C GLY A 335 2.92 -20.79 -1.84
N PHE A 336 1.77 -21.01 -2.48
CA PHE A 336 1.69 -21.10 -3.93
C PHE A 336 1.98 -19.72 -4.54
N GLY A 337 2.82 -19.65 -5.58
CA GLY A 337 3.09 -18.39 -6.28
C GLY A 337 3.71 -17.26 -5.43
N GLY A 338 4.24 -17.57 -4.24
CA GLY A 338 4.80 -16.56 -3.32
C GLY A 338 3.85 -16.05 -2.25
N ALA A 339 2.63 -16.59 -2.15
CA ALA A 339 1.64 -16.16 -1.15
C ALA A 339 2.18 -16.23 0.30
N GLN A 340 1.80 -15.24 1.11
CA GLN A 340 2.22 -15.13 2.51
C GLN A 340 1.05 -14.84 3.43
N GLY A 341 1.15 -15.30 4.68
CA GLY A 341 0.13 -15.04 5.68
C GLY A 341 0.37 -15.77 7.00
N ASN A 342 -0.69 -15.75 7.82
CA ASN A 342 -0.71 -16.47 9.08
C ASN A 342 -1.48 -17.78 8.93
N GLY A 343 -1.09 -18.80 9.69
CA GLY A 343 -1.69 -20.12 9.58
C GLY A 343 -1.61 -20.95 10.85
N THR A 344 -2.16 -22.16 10.75
CA THR A 344 -2.06 -23.18 11.78
C THR A 344 -1.62 -24.49 11.16
N LEU A 345 -0.52 -25.05 11.64
CA LEU A 345 -0.08 -26.40 11.34
C LEU A 345 -0.70 -27.35 12.37
N ASP A 346 -1.66 -28.19 11.96
CA ASP A 346 -2.20 -29.27 12.78
C ASP A 346 -1.58 -30.61 12.37
N VAL A 347 -0.78 -31.20 13.26
CA VAL A 347 -0.15 -32.50 13.05
C VAL A 347 -0.83 -33.56 13.89
N SER A 348 -1.12 -34.73 13.31
CA SER A 348 -1.63 -35.87 14.09
C SER A 348 -1.09 -37.19 13.59
N CYS A 349 -0.80 -38.12 14.51
CA CYS A 349 -0.50 -39.50 14.19
C CYS A 349 -1.62 -40.45 14.62
N LYS A 350 -2.24 -41.14 13.67
CA LYS A 350 -3.28 -42.16 13.92
C LYS A 350 -2.69 -43.56 13.80
N ALA A 351 -2.57 -44.25 14.93
CA ALA A 351 -2.00 -45.60 14.97
C ALA A 351 -2.81 -46.61 14.13
N LYS A 352 -2.12 -47.56 13.50
CA LYS A 352 -2.78 -48.69 12.81
C LYS A 352 -3.55 -49.52 13.84
N LYS A 353 -4.85 -49.77 13.59
CA LYS A 353 -5.60 -50.76 14.39
C LYS A 353 -4.94 -52.14 14.20
N GLY A 354 -4.31 -52.68 15.23
CA GLY A 354 -3.76 -54.02 15.19
C GLY A 354 -4.89 -55.04 14.92
N LYS A 355 -4.70 -55.93 13.94
CA LYS A 355 -5.53 -57.15 13.88
C LYS A 355 -5.23 -57.92 15.17
N GLY A 356 -6.19 -57.93 16.11
CA GLY A 356 -6.08 -58.71 17.33
C GLY A 356 -5.71 -60.14 16.96
N ARG A 357 -4.58 -60.63 17.46
CA ARG A 357 -4.24 -62.04 17.36
C ARG A 357 -5.29 -62.78 18.21
N GLY A 358 -6.31 -63.32 17.54
CA GLY A 358 -7.21 -64.28 18.15
C GLY A 358 -6.37 -65.44 18.67
N GLY A 359 -6.21 -65.51 19.98
CA GLY A 359 -5.55 -66.64 20.63
C GLY A 359 -6.35 -67.91 20.33
N PRO A 360 -5.70 -69.07 20.19
CA PRO A 360 -6.40 -70.31 19.93
C PRO A 360 -7.34 -70.64 21.11
N PRO A 361 -8.53 -71.19 20.84
CA PRO A 361 -9.44 -71.62 21.90
C PRO A 361 -8.75 -72.66 22.79
N ARG A 362 -8.92 -72.47 24.11
CA ARG A 362 -8.44 -73.42 25.14
C ARG A 362 -9.31 -74.66 25.21
#